data_AF-A0A956A666-F1
#
_entry.id   AF-A0A956A666-F1
#
_cell.length_a   1.000
_cell.length_b   1.000
_cell.length_c   1.000
_cell.angle_alpha   90.00
_cell.angle_beta   90.00
_cell.angle_gamma   90.00
#
_symmetry.space_group_name_H-M   'P 1'
#
loop_
_entity.id
_entity.type
_entity.pdbx_description
1 polymer ?
#
loop_
_entity_poly.entity_id
_entity_poly.type
_entity_poly.pdbx_seq_one_letter_code
_entity_poly.pdbx_strand_id
1 'polypeptide(L)'
;MSERIPAGDHASAPRGRRATLAIAMLLGAALSSGCFDYDPLMPPGLFGAASTGTLSVGDRGELPCDVVDLLVTKCQSCHGETPRAGAPMALVTWDDLTAKSPSDPTKTAAELSLERMRSTTDPMPPRPAPAVGAAALGAFTAWLDGGTQQGACATDVAPTPLASSGPLGHLPCEVEDLLAARCRGCHAATPRNGALVPLVTYDDLARPAPTAPSETVAAYASARMHAADAPMPPAGADTLDPAAVAAFDAWIAAGQPEGSCEATPDPFAAAQTCSSGRIWTGGNGGSSEMHPGVACIACHTTIGRGSAPVFLAAGTVFGTAHDPDDCDGVRGGVTVEITDAVGRVYRRKANKAGNFYVEAAGDGFTVPYTARVIGADGASRWMNGAQYSGDCNSCHTAYGLNDAPGRVLAP
;
A
#
# COMPACT_ATOMS: atom_id res chain seq x y z
N MET A 1 -16.71 14.54 -75.76
CA MET A 1 -16.65 16.02 -75.88
C MET A 1 -15.95 16.50 -74.61
N SER A 2 -14.62 16.50 -74.53
CA SER A 2 -13.71 17.62 -74.91
C SER A 2 -14.23 18.94 -74.31
N GLU A 3 -13.54 19.70 -73.45
CA GLU A 3 -12.12 19.97 -73.32
C GLU A 3 -11.80 20.84 -72.07
N ARG A 4 -10.55 20.72 -71.62
CA ARG A 4 -9.59 21.73 -71.11
C ARG A 4 -9.95 22.84 -70.09
N ILE A 5 -9.03 22.91 -69.11
CA ILE A 5 -8.58 24.03 -68.25
C ILE A 5 -8.15 25.26 -69.10
N PRO A 6 -8.11 26.47 -68.53
CA PRO A 6 -6.77 27.06 -68.33
C PRO A 6 -6.53 27.75 -66.98
N ALA A 7 -5.25 27.72 -66.61
CA ALA A 7 -4.60 28.49 -65.56
C ALA A 7 -4.19 29.89 -66.05
N GLY A 8 -3.84 30.76 -65.10
CA GLY A 8 -3.19 32.07 -65.29
C GLY A 8 -3.57 33.01 -64.14
N ASP A 9 -2.70 33.81 -63.52
CA ASP A 9 -1.30 34.07 -63.77
C ASP A 9 -0.66 34.74 -62.53
N HIS A 10 0.67 34.62 -62.45
CA HIS A 10 1.54 35.26 -61.47
C HIS A 10 1.60 36.80 -61.63
N ALA A 11 1.68 37.54 -60.52
CA ALA A 11 2.26 38.88 -60.51
C ALA A 11 2.97 39.21 -59.18
N SER A 12 4.29 39.04 -59.23
CA SER A 12 5.40 39.83 -58.68
C SER A 12 5.19 40.89 -57.58
N ALA A 13 6.12 40.84 -56.63
CA ALA A 13 6.44 41.80 -55.57
C ALA A 13 6.83 43.22 -56.04
N PRO A 14 6.99 44.15 -55.08
CA PRO A 14 8.23 44.92 -55.04
C PRO A 14 8.95 44.93 -53.67
N ARG A 15 10.27 44.98 -53.77
CA ARG A 15 11.26 45.18 -52.70
C ARG A 15 11.34 46.64 -52.23
N GLY A 16 11.72 46.83 -50.97
CA GLY A 16 12.35 48.04 -50.41
C GLY A 16 11.79 48.35 -49.02
N ARG A 17 12.55 48.70 -47.97
CA ARG A 17 13.97 49.01 -47.78
C ARG A 17 14.31 48.69 -46.32
N ARG A 18 15.58 48.32 -46.09
CA ARG A 18 16.21 48.12 -44.78
C ARG A 18 16.27 49.46 -44.02
N ALA A 19 15.92 49.44 -42.73
CA ALA A 19 16.31 50.46 -41.77
C ALA A 19 16.95 49.75 -40.57
N THR A 20 18.28 49.84 -40.50
CA THR A 20 19.12 49.44 -39.38
C THR A 20 19.00 50.50 -38.30
N LEU A 21 18.58 50.14 -37.08
CA LEU A 21 18.76 51.00 -35.91
C LEU A 21 19.62 50.25 -34.88
N ALA A 22 20.85 50.72 -34.75
CA ALA A 22 21.81 50.29 -33.77
C ALA A 22 21.43 50.86 -32.40
N ILE A 23 21.34 50.01 -31.39
CA ILE A 23 21.31 50.42 -29.98
C ILE A 23 22.67 50.05 -29.40
N ALA A 24 23.43 51.10 -29.05
CA ALA A 24 24.75 51.01 -28.46
C ALA A 24 24.65 50.55 -26.99
N MET A 25 25.39 49.48 -26.67
CA MET A 25 25.76 49.12 -25.31
C MET A 25 26.90 50.04 -24.85
N LEU A 26 26.76 50.63 -23.67
CA LEU A 26 27.88 51.20 -22.91
C LEU A 26 27.86 50.71 -21.47
N LEU A 27 28.95 50.02 -21.17
CA LEU A 27 29.58 49.59 -19.93
C LEU A 27 29.10 50.25 -18.62
N GLY A 28 28.84 49.38 -17.64
CA GLY A 28 29.01 49.64 -16.21
C GLY A 28 29.70 48.44 -15.55
N ALA A 29 30.97 48.60 -15.21
CA ALA A 29 31.79 47.62 -14.51
C ALA A 29 31.58 47.74 -12.99
N ALA A 30 31.40 46.62 -12.30
CA ALA A 30 31.66 46.48 -10.88
C ALA A 30 32.12 45.05 -10.59
N LEU A 31 33.42 44.90 -10.30
CA LEU A 31 34.02 43.72 -9.71
C LEU A 31 33.79 43.72 -8.18
N SER A 32 33.41 42.59 -7.62
CA SER A 32 33.80 42.12 -6.27
C SER A 32 33.58 40.60 -6.28
N SER A 33 34.61 39.77 -6.48
CA SER A 33 35.62 39.31 -5.51
C SER A 33 35.01 38.78 -4.22
N GLY A 34 35.05 37.44 -4.07
CA GLY A 34 34.68 36.74 -2.85
C GLY A 34 34.55 35.23 -3.02
N CYS A 35 35.54 34.57 -3.62
CA CYS A 35 35.74 33.12 -3.44
C CYS A 35 36.39 32.92 -2.05
N PHE A 36 35.80 32.10 -1.19
CA PHE A 36 36.51 31.56 -0.03
C PHE A 36 36.84 30.10 -0.31
N ASP A 37 38.12 29.88 -0.60
CA ASP A 37 38.81 28.60 -0.47
C ASP A 37 38.87 28.20 1.01
N TYR A 38 38.69 26.90 1.30
CA TYR A 38 38.91 26.33 2.63
C TYR A 38 39.88 25.16 2.48
N ASP A 39 41.13 25.34 2.93
CA ASP A 39 42.00 24.26 3.38
C ASP A 39 43.09 24.84 4.33
N PRO A 40 43.85 24.03 5.09
CA PRO A 40 43.62 23.71 6.50
C PRO A 40 44.74 24.30 7.41
N LEU A 41 44.64 24.08 8.74
CA LEU A 41 45.71 23.98 9.78
C LEU A 41 45.41 24.71 11.12
N MET A 42 44.83 23.96 12.08
CA MET A 42 45.18 23.79 13.53
C MET A 42 44.99 24.96 14.55
N PRO A 43 44.66 24.71 15.86
CA PRO A 43 45.35 23.79 16.80
C PRO A 43 44.45 22.99 17.80
N PRO A 44 45.04 22.12 18.67
CA PRO A 44 44.33 21.08 19.39
C PRO A 44 43.90 21.47 20.82
N GLY A 45 42.85 20.80 21.30
CA GLY A 45 42.71 20.42 22.71
C GLY A 45 41.92 21.36 23.61
N LEU A 46 40.68 20.95 23.92
CA LEU A 46 40.17 20.98 25.29
C LEU A 46 39.09 19.90 25.44
N PHE A 47 39.53 18.75 25.95
CA PHE A 47 38.70 17.62 26.32
C PHE A 47 37.93 17.97 27.61
N GLY A 48 36.62 18.14 27.49
CA GLY A 48 35.67 17.97 28.59
C GLY A 48 34.91 16.66 28.34
N ALA A 49 35.15 15.66 29.17
CA ALA A 49 34.69 14.29 29.01
C ALA A 49 33.16 14.21 28.81
N ALA A 50 32.74 13.71 27.65
CA ALA A 50 31.42 13.12 27.48
C ALA A 50 31.37 11.85 28.34
N SER A 51 30.58 11.90 29.41
CA SER A 51 30.09 10.67 30.04
C SER A 51 29.23 9.95 29.01
N THR A 52 29.66 8.74 28.67
CA THR A 52 28.94 7.74 27.89
C THR A 52 27.60 7.42 28.55
N GLY A 53 26.56 8.15 28.17
CA GLY A 53 25.18 7.75 28.33
C GLY A 53 24.67 7.28 26.97
N THR A 54 24.75 5.99 26.71
CA THR A 54 23.94 5.35 25.68
C THR A 54 22.48 5.62 26.03
N LEU A 55 21.84 6.53 25.31
CA LEU A 55 20.37 6.57 25.28
C LEU A 55 19.94 5.30 24.57
N SER A 56 19.39 4.39 25.38
CA SER A 56 18.77 3.16 24.92
C SER A 56 17.63 3.50 23.96
N VAL A 57 17.39 2.67 22.96
CA VAL A 57 16.30 2.77 21.96
C VAL A 57 14.91 2.52 22.59
N GLY A 58 14.75 2.71 23.90
CA GLY A 58 13.52 2.44 24.66
C GLY A 58 12.83 3.68 25.25
N ASP A 59 13.17 4.89 24.80
CA ASP A 59 12.68 6.14 25.44
C ASP A 59 11.72 6.96 24.55
N ARG A 60 11.20 6.39 23.45
CA ARG A 60 9.99 6.89 22.80
C ARG A 60 8.84 6.02 23.30
N GLY A 61 7.98 6.56 24.15
CA GLY A 61 6.81 5.84 24.66
C GLY A 61 6.08 5.12 23.53
N GLU A 62 6.01 3.80 23.60
CA GLU A 62 5.31 3.01 22.59
C GLU A 62 3.79 3.15 22.81
N LEU A 63 3.01 3.16 21.74
CA LEU A 63 1.55 3.18 21.82
C LEU A 63 1.03 1.73 21.96
N PRO A 64 -0.17 1.49 22.52
CA PRO A 64 -0.83 0.19 22.42
C PRO A 64 -1.15 -0.19 20.96
N CYS A 65 -1.13 -1.48 20.62
CA CYS A 65 -1.26 -1.94 19.23
C CYS A 65 -2.60 -1.53 18.57
N ASP A 66 -3.69 -1.58 19.32
CA ASP A 66 -5.01 -1.15 18.86
C ASP A 66 -5.07 0.36 18.54
N VAL A 67 -4.32 1.16 19.31
CA VAL A 67 -4.15 2.59 19.06
C VAL A 67 -3.27 2.81 17.82
N VAL A 68 -2.16 2.08 17.68
CA VAL A 68 -1.29 2.14 16.49
C VAL A 68 -2.09 1.78 15.24
N ASP A 69 -2.81 0.67 15.24
CA ASP A 69 -3.61 0.19 14.11
C ASP A 69 -4.62 1.24 13.66
N LEU A 70 -5.34 1.87 14.61
CA LEU A 70 -6.27 2.95 14.30
C LEU A 70 -5.57 4.15 13.64
N LEU A 71 -4.47 4.62 14.21
CA LEU A 71 -3.76 5.80 13.71
C LEU A 71 -3.20 5.55 12.31
N VAL A 72 -2.55 4.40 12.10
CA VAL A 72 -1.98 4.01 10.81
C VAL A 72 -3.08 3.93 9.76
N THR A 73 -4.18 3.23 10.06
CA THR A 73 -5.23 2.96 9.08
C THR A 73 -6.13 4.16 8.77
N LYS A 74 -6.32 5.10 9.72
CA LYS A 74 -7.30 6.20 9.57
C LYS A 74 -6.70 7.60 9.60
N CYS A 75 -5.55 7.81 10.23
CA CYS A 75 -5.07 9.15 10.55
C CYS A 75 -3.77 9.53 9.83
N GLN A 76 -2.79 8.61 9.80
CA GLN A 76 -1.40 8.94 9.44
C GLN A 76 -1.18 9.19 7.95
N SER A 77 -2.14 8.88 7.08
CA SER A 77 -2.10 9.33 5.68
C SER A 77 -2.01 10.86 5.56
N CYS A 78 -2.59 11.59 6.52
CA CYS A 78 -2.46 13.04 6.66
C CYS A 78 -1.61 13.42 7.89
N HIS A 79 -1.70 12.69 8.98
CA HIS A 79 -1.03 12.96 10.26
C HIS A 79 0.23 12.10 10.51
N GLY A 80 0.97 11.74 9.46
CA GLY A 80 2.24 11.01 9.59
C GLY A 80 3.38 11.86 10.15
N GLU A 81 4.60 11.30 10.20
CA GLU A 81 5.80 11.99 10.75
C GLU A 81 5.99 13.37 10.11
N THR A 82 5.72 13.45 8.80
CA THR A 82 5.54 14.71 8.09
C THR A 82 4.05 14.89 7.80
N PRO A 83 3.36 15.85 8.46
CA PRO A 83 1.96 16.12 8.20
C PRO A 83 1.71 16.58 6.76
N ARG A 84 0.60 16.13 6.18
CA ARG A 84 0.17 16.40 4.80
C ARG A 84 -1.30 16.78 4.77
N ALA A 85 -1.77 17.25 3.61
CA ALA A 85 -3.17 17.61 3.38
C ALA A 85 -3.76 18.61 4.40
N GLY A 86 -2.92 19.51 4.95
CA GLY A 86 -3.34 20.52 5.92
C GLY A 86 -3.42 20.02 7.37
N ALA A 87 -2.97 18.80 7.67
CA ALA A 87 -2.83 18.32 9.03
C ALA A 87 -1.82 19.21 9.81
N PRO A 88 -2.19 19.72 11.00
CA PRO A 88 -1.33 20.65 11.75
C PRO A 88 -0.25 19.96 12.58
N MET A 89 -0.29 18.63 12.71
CA MET A 89 0.63 17.86 13.55
C MET A 89 0.69 16.39 13.15
N ALA A 90 1.78 15.72 13.56
CA ALA A 90 1.93 14.28 13.51
C ALA A 90 1.08 13.60 14.61
N LEU A 91 0.68 12.36 14.36
CA LEU A 91 0.00 11.46 15.31
C LEU A 91 0.64 10.06 15.21
N VAL A 92 1.97 10.03 15.32
CA VAL A 92 2.77 8.82 15.09
C VAL A 92 3.22 8.20 16.41
N THR A 93 3.59 9.04 17.36
CA THR A 93 4.18 8.62 18.63
C THR A 93 3.25 8.87 19.81
N TRP A 94 3.55 8.25 20.95
CA TRP A 94 2.85 8.56 22.20
C TRP A 94 3.02 10.03 22.60
N ASP A 95 4.20 10.60 22.38
CA ASP A 95 4.48 12.00 22.65
C ASP A 95 3.60 12.92 21.77
N ASP A 96 3.41 12.58 20.49
CA ASP A 96 2.52 13.33 19.60
C ASP A 96 1.08 13.37 20.13
N LEU A 97 0.59 12.22 20.63
CA LEU A 97 -0.78 12.07 21.10
C LEU A 97 -1.05 12.71 22.46
N THR A 98 -0.04 12.77 23.33
CA THR A 98 -0.15 13.38 24.65
C THR A 98 0.24 14.86 24.67
N ALA A 99 0.91 15.35 23.63
CA ALA A 99 1.12 16.78 23.41
C ALA A 99 -0.20 17.54 23.27
N LYS A 100 -0.18 18.84 23.60
CA LYS A 100 -1.35 19.71 23.46
C LYS A 100 -1.71 19.94 22.00
N SER A 101 -3.01 19.92 21.68
CA SER A 101 -3.47 20.13 20.32
C SER A 101 -3.20 21.56 19.85
N PRO A 102 -2.64 21.76 18.64
CA PRO A 102 -2.51 23.09 18.05
C PRO A 102 -3.86 23.80 17.80
N SER A 103 -4.94 23.05 17.62
CA SER A 103 -6.28 23.59 17.37
C SER A 103 -7.06 23.91 18.64
N ASP A 104 -6.76 23.21 19.75
CA ASP A 104 -7.33 23.46 21.07
C ASP A 104 -6.28 23.13 22.15
N PRO A 105 -5.49 24.11 22.60
CA PRO A 105 -4.41 23.88 23.56
C PRO A 105 -4.88 23.42 24.94
N THR A 106 -6.18 23.44 25.23
CA THR A 106 -6.71 22.90 26.50
C THR A 106 -6.65 21.37 26.52
N LYS A 107 -6.71 20.73 25.34
CA LYS A 107 -6.77 19.28 25.16
C LYS A 107 -5.46 18.70 24.63
N THR A 108 -5.19 17.45 24.95
CA THR A 108 -4.18 16.67 24.23
C THR A 108 -4.66 16.36 22.81
N ALA A 109 -3.72 15.99 21.94
CA ALA A 109 -4.06 15.58 20.58
C ALA A 109 -4.94 14.33 20.56
N ALA A 110 -4.75 13.39 21.49
CA ALA A 110 -5.61 12.22 21.66
C ALA A 110 -7.04 12.60 22.07
N GLU A 111 -7.19 13.50 23.05
CA GLU A 111 -8.51 13.98 23.51
C GLU A 111 -9.28 14.66 22.38
N LEU A 112 -8.65 15.60 21.67
CA LEU A 112 -9.30 16.26 20.53
C LEU A 112 -9.56 15.29 19.37
N SER A 113 -8.68 14.32 19.15
CA SER A 113 -8.89 13.28 18.13
C SER A 113 -10.15 12.47 18.42
N LEU A 114 -10.38 12.05 19.67
CA LEU A 114 -11.60 11.31 20.02
C LEU A 114 -12.87 12.14 19.78
N GLU A 115 -12.85 13.43 20.11
CA GLU A 115 -13.97 14.33 19.84
C GLU A 115 -14.24 14.47 18.34
N ARG A 116 -13.19 14.67 17.53
CA ARG A 116 -13.32 14.77 16.08
C ARG A 116 -13.74 13.46 15.44
N MET A 117 -13.30 12.30 15.93
CA MET A 117 -13.78 11.00 15.45
C MET A 117 -15.27 10.77 15.73
N ARG A 118 -15.83 11.43 16.76
CA ARG A 118 -17.27 11.38 17.10
C ARG A 118 -18.08 12.52 16.48
N SER A 119 -17.43 13.55 15.94
CA SER A 119 -18.09 14.75 15.42
C SER A 119 -18.80 14.47 14.11
N THR A 120 -20.02 14.99 13.96
CA THR A 120 -20.77 14.94 12.69
C THR A 120 -20.60 16.20 11.84
N THR A 121 -20.07 17.27 12.45
CA THR A 121 -19.95 18.61 11.84
C THR A 121 -18.51 18.91 11.39
N ASP A 122 -17.52 18.42 12.12
CA ASP A 122 -16.09 18.49 11.77
C ASP A 122 -15.42 17.12 12.07
N PRO A 123 -15.78 16.07 11.31
CA PRO A 123 -15.29 14.71 11.54
C PRO A 123 -13.81 14.58 11.20
N MET A 124 -13.10 13.75 11.97
CA MET A 124 -11.83 13.15 11.55
C MET A 124 -11.96 11.62 11.51
N PRO A 125 -11.58 10.96 10.39
CA PRO A 125 -11.06 11.54 9.16
C PRO A 125 -12.07 12.45 8.44
N PRO A 126 -11.62 13.48 7.69
CA PRO A 126 -12.53 14.39 7.01
C PRO A 126 -13.23 13.67 5.86
N ARG A 127 -14.47 14.07 5.56
CA ARG A 127 -15.21 13.51 4.43
C ARG A 127 -14.43 13.77 3.11
N PRO A 128 -14.40 12.81 2.17
CA PRO A 128 -15.26 11.63 2.04
C PRO A 128 -14.72 10.36 2.71
N ALA A 129 -13.63 10.42 3.48
CA ALA A 129 -13.08 9.23 4.12
C ALA A 129 -14.11 8.57 5.07
N PRO A 130 -14.13 7.22 5.16
CA PRO A 130 -15.02 6.52 6.07
C PRO A 130 -14.78 6.92 7.53
N ALA A 131 -15.86 7.05 8.30
CA ALA A 131 -15.78 7.26 9.73
C ALA A 131 -15.11 6.09 10.44
N VAL A 132 -14.54 6.35 11.62
CA VAL A 132 -13.93 5.30 12.45
C VAL A 132 -15.01 4.34 12.96
N GLY A 133 -14.76 3.04 12.84
CA GLY A 133 -15.69 2.00 13.29
C GLY A 133 -15.84 1.96 14.81
N ALA A 134 -17.01 1.49 15.29
CA ALA A 134 -17.35 1.48 16.71
C ALA A 134 -16.35 0.71 17.59
N ALA A 135 -15.77 -0.39 17.08
CA ALA A 135 -14.77 -1.17 17.81
C ALA A 135 -13.47 -0.39 18.06
N ALA A 136 -12.91 0.23 17.02
CA ALA A 136 -11.70 1.03 17.12
C ALA A 136 -11.92 2.31 17.96
N LEU A 137 -13.09 2.94 17.83
CA LEU A 137 -13.51 4.03 18.71
C LEU A 137 -13.57 3.59 20.18
N GLY A 138 -14.09 2.39 20.46
CA GLY A 138 -14.15 1.82 21.80
C GLY A 138 -12.78 1.58 22.41
N ALA A 139 -11.86 1.00 21.63
CA ALA A 139 -10.47 0.75 22.05
C ALA A 139 -9.73 2.06 22.38
N PHE A 140 -9.81 3.05 21.48
CA PHE A 140 -9.19 4.36 21.70
C PHE A 140 -9.79 5.12 22.90
N THR A 141 -11.09 4.98 23.12
CA THR A 141 -11.77 5.54 24.31
C THR A 141 -11.25 4.89 25.59
N ALA A 142 -11.17 3.56 25.62
CA ALA A 142 -10.68 2.83 26.80
C ALA A 142 -9.22 3.17 27.11
N TRP A 143 -8.39 3.38 26.10
CA TRP A 143 -7.00 3.83 26.28
C TRP A 143 -6.90 5.24 26.88
N LEU A 144 -7.71 6.18 26.38
CA LEU A 144 -7.81 7.54 26.95
C LEU A 144 -8.30 7.50 28.40
N ASP A 145 -9.38 6.76 28.68
CA ASP A 145 -9.96 6.62 30.02
C ASP A 145 -9.00 5.90 30.98
N GLY A 146 -8.14 5.01 30.45
CA GLY A 146 -7.05 4.35 31.17
C GLY A 146 -5.86 5.26 31.48
N GLY A 147 -5.91 6.54 31.11
CA GLY A 147 -4.87 7.52 31.39
C GLY A 147 -3.75 7.55 30.35
N THR A 148 -4.04 7.16 29.10
CA THR A 148 -3.08 7.17 27.97
C THR A 148 -1.77 6.48 28.31
N GLN A 149 -1.85 5.29 28.90
CA GLN A 149 -0.65 4.54 29.27
C GLN A 149 0.16 4.21 28.02
N GLN A 150 1.49 4.32 28.13
CA GLN A 150 2.39 3.79 27.11
C GLN A 150 2.16 2.28 27.02
N GLY A 151 2.02 1.78 25.80
CA GLY A 151 1.96 0.37 25.48
C GLY A 151 3.34 -0.19 25.15
N ALA A 152 3.35 -1.40 24.59
CA ALA A 152 4.54 -2.06 24.09
C ALA A 152 4.32 -2.56 22.65
N CYS A 153 3.72 -1.73 21.80
CA CYS A 153 3.74 -1.97 20.36
C CYS A 153 5.10 -1.54 19.82
N ALA A 154 6.13 -2.34 20.08
CA ALA A 154 7.44 -2.10 19.51
C ALA A 154 7.36 -2.36 18.01
N THR A 155 7.64 -1.34 17.19
CA THR A 155 7.86 -1.51 15.74
C THR A 155 9.13 -2.32 15.40
N ASP A 156 9.88 -2.78 16.41
CA ASP A 156 11.12 -3.55 16.26
C ASP A 156 11.15 -4.91 16.98
N VAL A 157 10.00 -5.49 17.35
CA VAL A 157 9.96 -6.85 17.92
C VAL A 157 9.41 -7.83 16.89
N ALA A 158 10.30 -8.65 16.33
CA ALA A 158 9.96 -9.93 15.71
C ALA A 158 8.96 -10.66 16.61
N PRO A 159 7.87 -11.25 16.08
CA PRO A 159 6.83 -11.83 16.91
C PRO A 159 7.46 -12.92 17.77
N THR A 160 7.62 -12.64 19.06
CA THR A 160 7.69 -13.71 20.05
C THR A 160 6.26 -14.20 20.17
N PRO A 161 5.97 -15.44 19.77
CA PRO A 161 4.61 -15.92 19.73
C PRO A 161 4.04 -15.83 21.14
N LEU A 162 2.86 -15.20 21.26
CA LEU A 162 2.03 -15.43 22.42
C LEU A 162 1.87 -16.94 22.54
N ALA A 163 2.39 -17.50 23.62
CA ALA A 163 2.14 -18.87 23.98
C ALA A 163 0.64 -19.03 24.23
N SER A 164 -0.09 -19.40 23.17
CA SER A 164 -1.34 -20.14 23.30
C SER A 164 -0.91 -21.58 23.54
N SER A 165 -0.84 -21.97 24.81
CA SER A 165 -0.62 -23.34 25.23
C SER A 165 -1.87 -24.16 24.98
N GLY A 166 -2.03 -24.59 23.73
CA GLY A 166 -2.84 -25.71 23.26
C GLY A 166 -2.21 -26.21 21.96
N PRO A 167 -2.19 -27.52 21.66
CA PRO A 167 -1.73 -27.96 20.35
C PRO A 167 -2.66 -27.28 19.34
N LEU A 168 -2.12 -26.44 18.46
CA LEU A 168 -2.89 -25.94 17.33
C LEU A 168 -3.44 -27.19 16.63
N GLY A 169 -4.75 -27.36 16.55
CA GLY A 169 -5.33 -28.32 15.62
C GLY A 169 -4.89 -27.86 14.23
N HIS A 170 -4.03 -28.62 13.57
CA HIS A 170 -3.53 -28.26 12.24
C HIS A 170 -4.59 -28.62 11.21
N LEU A 171 -4.69 -27.88 10.11
CA LEU A 171 -5.59 -28.26 9.03
C LEU A 171 -4.98 -29.44 8.23
N PRO A 172 -5.79 -30.28 7.56
CA PRO A 172 -5.27 -31.15 6.51
C PRO A 172 -4.63 -30.32 5.39
N CYS A 173 -3.59 -30.83 4.75
CA CYS A 173 -2.80 -30.07 3.77
C CYS A 173 -3.65 -29.54 2.61
N GLU A 174 -4.53 -30.37 2.08
CA GLU A 174 -5.45 -30.01 0.99
C GLU A 174 -6.44 -28.89 1.37
N VAL A 175 -6.84 -28.82 2.64
CA VAL A 175 -7.71 -27.77 3.17
C VAL A 175 -6.91 -26.48 3.38
N GLU A 176 -5.71 -26.61 3.94
CA GLU A 176 -4.77 -25.51 4.13
C GLU A 176 -4.42 -24.83 2.80
N ASP A 177 -4.05 -25.61 1.79
CA ASP A 177 -3.67 -25.12 0.46
C ASP A 177 -4.82 -24.34 -0.20
N LEU A 178 -6.05 -24.86 -0.14
CA LEU A 178 -7.23 -24.18 -0.68
C LEU A 178 -7.46 -22.83 0.01
N LEU A 179 -7.45 -22.81 1.34
CA LEU A 179 -7.74 -21.61 2.12
C LEU A 179 -6.65 -20.55 1.96
N ALA A 180 -5.39 -20.96 2.00
CA ALA A 180 -4.24 -20.08 1.79
C ALA A 180 -4.27 -19.43 0.41
N ALA A 181 -4.48 -20.22 -0.64
CA ALA A 181 -4.42 -19.73 -2.01
C ALA A 181 -5.65 -18.89 -2.41
N ARG A 182 -6.85 -19.21 -1.88
CA ARG A 182 -8.11 -18.66 -2.44
C ARG A 182 -8.97 -17.86 -1.47
N CYS A 183 -8.82 -18.06 -0.16
CA CYS A 183 -9.76 -17.50 0.82
C CYS A 183 -9.13 -16.43 1.70
N ARG A 184 -7.90 -16.64 2.18
CA ARG A 184 -7.25 -15.79 3.19
C ARG A 184 -6.88 -14.38 2.70
N GLY A 185 -6.93 -14.13 1.40
CA GLY A 185 -6.83 -12.76 0.85
C GLY A 185 -7.87 -11.80 1.44
N CYS A 186 -9.07 -12.30 1.78
CA CYS A 186 -10.09 -11.55 2.51
C CYS A 186 -10.33 -12.10 3.92
N HIS A 187 -10.17 -13.41 4.10
CA HIS A 187 -10.42 -14.12 5.36
C HIS A 187 -9.15 -14.37 6.19
N ALA A 188 -8.23 -13.40 6.22
CA ALA A 188 -7.03 -13.45 7.06
C ALA A 188 -7.37 -13.42 8.56
N ALA A 189 -6.35 -13.54 9.42
CA ALA A 189 -6.52 -13.55 10.88
C ALA A 189 -7.31 -12.32 11.38
N THR A 190 -7.04 -11.17 10.76
CA THR A 190 -7.95 -10.02 10.76
C THR A 190 -8.73 -10.01 9.45
N PRO A 191 -10.05 -10.27 9.47
CA PRO A 191 -10.88 -10.24 8.27
C PRO A 191 -10.86 -8.85 7.61
N ARG A 192 -10.86 -8.84 6.29
CA ARG A 192 -10.74 -7.62 5.46
C ARG A 192 -11.87 -7.58 4.46
N ASN A 193 -12.12 -6.40 3.88
CA ASN A 193 -13.01 -6.28 2.72
C ASN A 193 -14.45 -6.80 2.94
N GLY A 194 -14.97 -6.65 4.17
CA GLY A 194 -16.31 -7.11 4.54
C GLY A 194 -16.41 -8.60 4.89
N ALA A 195 -15.30 -9.35 4.88
CA ALA A 195 -15.26 -10.67 5.50
C ALA A 195 -15.56 -10.55 7.00
N LEU A 196 -16.39 -11.46 7.52
CA LEU A 196 -16.82 -11.46 8.92
C LEU A 196 -16.03 -12.42 9.79
N VAL A 197 -15.31 -13.36 9.19
CA VAL A 197 -14.65 -14.46 9.88
C VAL A 197 -13.24 -14.69 9.31
N PRO A 198 -12.23 -14.91 10.17
CA PRO A 198 -10.97 -15.52 9.74
C PRO A 198 -11.22 -16.97 9.27
N LEU A 199 -10.34 -17.46 8.40
CA LEU A 199 -10.28 -18.86 7.95
C LEU A 199 -8.83 -19.37 8.04
N VAL A 200 -8.15 -19.03 9.14
CA VAL A 200 -6.71 -19.28 9.29
C VAL A 200 -6.44 -20.55 10.10
N THR A 201 -7.23 -20.79 11.13
CA THR A 201 -7.03 -21.91 12.05
C THR A 201 -8.15 -22.95 11.94
N TYR A 202 -7.90 -24.15 12.48
CA TYR A 202 -8.95 -25.15 12.66
C TYR A 202 -10.12 -24.61 13.51
N ASP A 203 -9.81 -23.92 14.61
CA ASP A 203 -10.82 -23.34 15.49
C ASP A 203 -11.71 -22.30 14.79
N ASP A 204 -11.13 -21.52 13.87
CA ASP A 204 -11.89 -20.56 13.05
C ASP A 204 -12.97 -21.25 12.19
N LEU A 205 -12.67 -22.46 11.72
CA LEU A 205 -13.52 -23.26 10.85
C LEU A 205 -14.53 -24.12 11.62
N ALA A 206 -14.14 -24.62 12.80
CA ALA A 206 -14.95 -25.49 13.64
C ALA A 206 -16.02 -24.73 14.45
N ARG A 207 -15.84 -23.43 14.70
CA ARG A 207 -16.80 -22.61 15.45
C ARG A 207 -18.11 -22.36 14.68
N PRO A 208 -19.22 -22.01 15.35
CA PRO A 208 -20.48 -21.65 14.70
C PRO A 208 -20.36 -20.45 13.75
N ALA A 209 -21.04 -20.51 12.60
CA ALA A 209 -21.05 -19.41 11.64
C ALA A 209 -21.88 -18.21 12.15
N PRO A 210 -21.39 -16.95 12.10
CA PRO A 210 -22.10 -15.79 12.65
C PRO A 210 -23.50 -15.55 12.08
N THR A 211 -23.70 -15.86 10.80
CA THR A 211 -24.97 -15.67 10.08
C THR A 211 -25.79 -16.96 9.96
N ALA A 212 -25.25 -18.10 10.40
CA ALA A 212 -25.93 -19.40 10.41
C ALA A 212 -25.42 -20.26 11.59
N PRO A 213 -25.75 -19.91 12.86
CA PRO A 213 -25.12 -20.51 14.03
C PRO A 213 -25.39 -22.01 14.24
N SER A 214 -26.30 -22.59 13.47
CA SER A 214 -26.56 -24.05 13.46
C SER A 214 -25.50 -24.85 12.69
N GLU A 215 -24.62 -24.17 11.97
CA GLU A 215 -23.58 -24.77 11.15
C GLU A 215 -22.20 -24.25 11.58
N THR A 216 -21.16 -25.04 11.35
CA THR A 216 -19.78 -24.58 11.51
C THR A 216 -19.41 -23.61 10.39
N VAL A 217 -18.41 -22.76 10.61
CA VAL A 217 -17.89 -21.85 9.58
C VAL A 217 -17.44 -22.63 8.35
N ALA A 218 -16.82 -23.81 8.50
CA ALA A 218 -16.46 -24.67 7.38
C ALA A 218 -17.68 -25.16 6.57
N ALA A 219 -18.73 -25.63 7.24
CA ALA A 219 -19.95 -26.07 6.56
C ALA A 219 -20.63 -24.92 5.81
N TYR A 220 -20.71 -23.74 6.45
CA TYR A 220 -21.25 -22.54 5.82
C TYR A 220 -20.39 -22.08 4.64
N ALA A 221 -19.05 -22.15 4.75
CA ALA A 221 -18.13 -21.82 3.67
C ALA A 221 -18.32 -22.76 2.47
N SER A 222 -18.44 -24.08 2.68
CA SER A 222 -18.76 -25.04 1.61
C SER A 222 -20.07 -24.68 0.90
N ALA A 223 -21.13 -24.40 1.65
CA ALA A 223 -22.41 -23.97 1.06
C ALA A 223 -22.25 -22.70 0.19
N ARG A 224 -21.41 -21.74 0.62
CA ARG A 224 -21.11 -20.53 -0.15
C ARG A 224 -20.22 -20.81 -1.37
N MET A 225 -19.32 -21.79 -1.33
CA MET A 225 -18.52 -22.20 -2.51
C MET A 225 -19.39 -22.77 -3.62
N HIS A 226 -20.51 -23.41 -3.27
CA HIS A 226 -21.47 -24.00 -4.22
C HIS A 226 -22.65 -23.08 -4.59
N ALA A 227 -22.78 -21.90 -3.97
CA ALA A 227 -23.90 -21.00 -4.18
C ALA A 227 -23.84 -20.24 -5.52
N ALA A 228 -24.98 -20.08 -6.20
CA ALA A 228 -25.05 -19.39 -7.49
C ALA A 228 -25.32 -17.88 -7.38
N ASP A 229 -26.01 -17.44 -6.32
CA ASP A 229 -26.49 -16.07 -6.11
C ASP A 229 -25.56 -15.21 -5.24
N ALA A 230 -24.71 -15.85 -4.43
CA ALA A 230 -23.65 -15.19 -3.67
C ALA A 230 -22.43 -16.12 -3.42
N PRO A 231 -21.75 -16.60 -4.49
CA PRO A 231 -20.61 -17.51 -4.34
C PRO A 231 -19.51 -16.89 -3.50
N MET A 232 -18.77 -17.74 -2.78
CA MET A 232 -17.46 -17.42 -2.23
C MET A 232 -16.40 -18.32 -2.89
N PRO A 233 -15.32 -17.76 -3.46
CA PRO A 233 -15.01 -16.33 -3.57
C PRO A 233 -16.05 -15.53 -4.39
N PRO A 234 -16.19 -14.21 -4.16
CA PRO A 234 -17.13 -13.38 -4.91
C PRO A 234 -16.86 -13.43 -6.43
N ALA A 235 -17.93 -13.28 -7.21
CA ALA A 235 -17.87 -13.32 -8.68
C ALA A 235 -16.79 -12.37 -9.24
N GLY A 236 -15.91 -12.91 -10.09
CA GLY A 236 -14.77 -12.19 -10.66
C GLY A 236 -13.40 -12.64 -10.11
N ALA A 237 -13.36 -13.31 -8.95
CA ALA A 237 -12.23 -14.15 -8.58
C ALA A 237 -12.30 -15.47 -9.36
N ASP A 238 -11.15 -16.04 -9.74
CA ASP A 238 -11.09 -17.29 -10.53
C ASP A 238 -11.98 -18.39 -9.94
N THR A 239 -12.59 -19.21 -10.81
CA THR A 239 -13.35 -20.39 -10.38
C THR A 239 -12.47 -21.28 -9.52
N LEU A 240 -12.96 -21.67 -8.34
CA LEU A 240 -12.27 -22.63 -7.48
C LEU A 240 -12.02 -23.94 -8.24
N ASP A 241 -10.88 -24.58 -7.99
CA ASP A 241 -10.60 -25.91 -8.51
C ASP A 241 -11.64 -26.89 -7.94
N PRO A 242 -12.45 -27.55 -8.80
CA PRO A 242 -13.45 -28.51 -8.34
C PRO A 242 -12.87 -29.64 -7.49
N ALA A 243 -11.62 -30.05 -7.74
CA ALA A 243 -10.95 -31.08 -6.95
C ALA A 243 -10.63 -30.60 -5.53
N ALA A 244 -10.18 -29.36 -5.38
CA ALA A 244 -9.92 -28.75 -4.07
C ALA A 244 -11.23 -28.55 -3.27
N VAL A 245 -12.30 -28.12 -3.94
CA VAL A 245 -13.63 -28.00 -3.30
C VAL A 245 -14.13 -29.37 -2.85
N ALA A 246 -14.00 -30.41 -3.69
CA ALA A 246 -14.41 -31.76 -3.33
C ALA A 246 -13.60 -32.33 -2.14
N ALA A 247 -12.30 -32.01 -2.04
CA ALA A 247 -11.48 -32.40 -0.90
C ALA A 247 -11.94 -31.70 0.40
N PHE A 248 -12.27 -30.41 0.33
CA PHE A 248 -12.83 -29.65 1.45
C PHE A 248 -14.18 -30.22 1.91
N ASP A 249 -15.06 -30.56 0.97
CA ASP A 249 -16.36 -31.20 1.27
C ASP A 249 -16.19 -32.58 1.92
N ALA A 250 -15.24 -33.38 1.42
CA ALA A 250 -14.93 -34.70 1.99
C ALA A 250 -14.40 -34.59 3.43
N TRP A 251 -13.56 -33.58 3.71
CA TRP A 251 -13.08 -33.30 5.06
C TRP A 251 -14.23 -32.93 6.02
N ILE A 252 -15.17 -32.09 5.57
CA ILE A 252 -16.37 -31.75 6.36
C ILE A 252 -17.22 -33.01 6.61
N ALA A 253 -17.45 -33.83 5.58
CA ALA A 253 -18.22 -35.07 5.69
C ALA A 253 -17.58 -36.10 6.63
N ALA A 254 -16.25 -36.09 6.74
CA ALA A 254 -15.50 -36.92 7.69
C ALA A 254 -15.58 -36.42 9.14
N GLY A 255 -16.32 -35.35 9.41
CA GLY A 255 -16.46 -34.75 10.74
C GLY A 255 -15.33 -33.79 11.09
N GLN A 256 -14.67 -33.20 10.09
CA GLN A 256 -13.59 -32.22 10.26
C GLN A 256 -12.45 -32.75 11.15
N PRO A 257 -11.84 -33.91 10.84
CA PRO A 257 -10.70 -34.38 11.63
C PRO A 257 -9.56 -33.35 11.56
N GLU A 258 -8.88 -33.15 12.69
CA GLU A 258 -7.64 -32.37 12.71
C GLU A 258 -6.59 -33.05 11.82
N GLY A 259 -5.83 -32.23 11.10
CA GLY A 259 -4.70 -32.61 10.29
C GLY A 259 -3.37 -32.34 10.98
N SER A 260 -2.31 -32.27 10.17
CA SER A 260 -0.93 -32.04 10.63
C SER A 260 -0.16 -31.05 9.75
N CYS A 261 -0.84 -30.35 8.82
CA CYS A 261 -0.17 -29.37 7.96
C CYS A 261 0.22 -28.14 8.77
N GLU A 262 1.47 -27.71 8.65
CA GLU A 262 1.88 -26.43 9.21
C GLU A 262 1.18 -25.30 8.46
N ALA A 263 0.62 -24.34 9.20
CA ALA A 263 -0.02 -23.18 8.60
C ALA A 263 1.00 -22.38 7.78
N THR A 264 0.63 -22.01 6.56
CA THR A 264 1.45 -21.09 5.76
C THR A 264 1.49 -19.71 6.43
N PRO A 265 2.68 -19.09 6.58
CA PRO A 265 2.78 -17.74 7.14
C PRO A 265 1.91 -16.75 6.35
N ASP A 266 1.07 -15.97 7.04
CA ASP A 266 0.26 -14.92 6.40
C ASP A 266 1.20 -13.84 5.84
N PRO A 267 1.27 -13.65 4.50
CA PRO A 267 2.16 -12.65 3.90
C PRO A 267 1.72 -11.21 4.25
N PHE A 268 0.52 -11.02 4.80
CA PHE A 268 0.02 -9.77 5.34
C PHE A 268 0.19 -9.62 6.87
N ALA A 269 0.80 -10.58 7.54
CA ALA A 269 1.19 -10.48 8.95
C ALA A 269 2.72 -10.33 9.09
N ALA A 270 3.44 -10.21 7.97
CA ALA A 270 4.88 -10.07 7.94
C ALA A 270 5.33 -8.71 8.52
N ALA A 271 6.36 -8.73 9.36
CA ALA A 271 7.01 -7.50 9.80
C ALA A 271 7.63 -6.75 8.62
N GLN A 272 7.67 -5.43 8.71
CA GLN A 272 8.26 -4.58 7.67
C GLN A 272 9.76 -4.84 7.55
N THR A 273 10.14 -5.66 6.59
CA THR A 273 11.52 -6.02 6.29
C THR A 273 11.64 -6.19 4.79
N CYS A 274 12.84 -5.99 4.22
CA CYS A 274 13.01 -6.26 2.79
C CYS A 274 13.15 -7.76 2.56
N SER A 275 12.05 -8.42 2.18
CA SER A 275 11.99 -9.88 2.02
C SER A 275 12.95 -10.44 0.96
N SER A 276 13.27 -9.65 -0.07
CA SER A 276 14.23 -10.06 -1.10
C SER A 276 15.70 -9.93 -0.67
N GLY A 277 15.96 -9.24 0.45
CA GLY A 277 17.31 -8.92 0.94
C GLY A 277 18.09 -7.97 0.01
N ARG A 278 17.42 -7.32 -0.96
CA ARG A 278 18.06 -6.46 -1.96
C ARG A 278 17.35 -5.12 -2.03
N ILE A 279 18.12 -4.06 -1.86
CA ILE A 279 17.61 -2.68 -1.93
C ILE A 279 18.12 -2.01 -3.20
N TRP A 280 17.24 -1.26 -3.86
CA TRP A 280 17.56 -0.35 -4.94
C TRP A 280 18.52 0.74 -4.45
N THR A 281 19.65 0.89 -5.14
CA THR A 281 20.71 1.85 -4.77
C THR A 281 21.02 2.86 -5.88
N GLY A 282 20.30 2.78 -7.01
CA GLY A 282 20.52 3.63 -8.17
C GLY A 282 19.97 5.06 -8.05
N GLY A 283 19.34 5.41 -6.91
CA GLY A 283 18.65 6.68 -6.71
C GLY A 283 17.66 6.95 -7.84
N ASN A 284 17.51 8.23 -8.22
CA ASN A 284 16.61 8.66 -9.29
C ASN A 284 17.15 8.37 -10.71
N GLY A 285 18.20 7.55 -10.86
CA GLY A 285 18.72 7.15 -12.17
C GLY A 285 17.67 6.34 -12.94
N GLY A 286 17.38 6.75 -14.18
CA GLY A 286 16.38 6.08 -15.00
C GLY A 286 16.73 4.62 -15.31
N SER A 287 15.83 3.72 -14.92
CA SER A 287 15.92 2.26 -15.17
C SER A 287 14.50 1.69 -15.08
N SER A 288 14.22 0.57 -15.75
CA SER A 288 12.92 -0.10 -15.59
C SER A 288 12.77 -0.72 -14.19
N GLU A 289 13.88 -1.01 -13.52
CA GLU A 289 13.95 -1.53 -12.16
C GLU A 289 13.94 -0.44 -11.07
N MET A 290 13.92 0.84 -11.44
CA MET A 290 14.06 1.93 -10.46
C MET A 290 12.93 1.97 -9.43
N HIS A 291 13.29 2.32 -8.20
CA HIS A 291 12.38 2.59 -7.09
C HIS A 291 11.19 1.62 -6.91
N PRO A 292 11.44 0.32 -6.71
CA PRO A 292 10.39 -0.61 -6.33
C PRO A 292 9.60 -0.12 -5.12
N GLY A 293 8.27 -0.24 -5.17
CA GLY A 293 7.39 0.18 -4.06
C GLY A 293 7.05 1.68 -4.02
N VAL A 294 7.79 2.54 -4.72
CA VAL A 294 7.47 3.98 -4.77
C VAL A 294 6.36 4.25 -5.81
N ALA A 295 5.56 5.28 -5.57
CA ALA A 295 4.52 5.75 -6.49
C ALA A 295 5.11 6.18 -7.86
N CYS A 296 4.80 5.43 -8.91
CA CYS A 296 5.42 5.60 -10.21
C CYS A 296 4.87 6.83 -10.94
N ILE A 297 3.54 6.97 -11.01
CA ILE A 297 2.88 8.00 -11.83
C ILE A 297 3.04 9.37 -11.16
N ALA A 298 2.85 9.46 -9.85
CA ALA A 298 3.03 10.69 -9.09
C ALA A 298 4.46 11.24 -9.25
N CYS A 299 5.47 10.37 -9.20
CA CYS A 299 6.87 10.76 -9.40
C CYS A 299 7.14 11.20 -10.85
N HIS A 300 6.70 10.40 -11.84
CA HIS A 300 6.94 10.65 -13.26
C HIS A 300 6.20 11.88 -13.81
N THR A 301 5.08 12.27 -13.20
CA THR A 301 4.34 13.49 -13.57
C THR A 301 4.92 14.77 -12.95
N THR A 302 5.62 14.66 -11.80
CA THR A 302 6.12 15.81 -11.05
C THR A 302 7.58 16.15 -11.38
N ILE A 303 8.45 15.14 -11.53
CA ILE A 303 9.90 15.31 -11.65
C ILE A 303 10.39 15.12 -13.11
N GLY A 304 9.62 14.41 -13.93
CA GLY A 304 10.02 13.92 -15.26
C GLY A 304 9.72 14.84 -16.45
N ARG A 305 9.99 16.14 -16.39
CA ARG A 305 9.77 17.03 -17.55
C ARG A 305 10.81 16.75 -18.67
N GLY A 306 10.47 15.83 -19.58
CA GLY A 306 11.04 15.75 -20.94
C GLY A 306 11.30 14.34 -21.47
N SER A 307 11.78 13.42 -20.62
CA SER A 307 12.26 12.09 -21.06
C SER A 307 11.72 10.92 -20.23
N ALA A 308 10.94 11.19 -19.19
CA ALA A 308 10.37 10.14 -18.35
C ALA A 308 9.19 9.45 -19.06
N PRO A 309 9.06 8.12 -19.00
CA PRO A 309 7.90 7.41 -19.51
C PRO A 309 6.61 7.87 -18.83
N VAL A 310 5.52 7.88 -19.59
CA VAL A 310 4.17 8.14 -19.09
C VAL A 310 3.45 6.80 -18.92
N PHE A 311 2.96 6.53 -17.72
CA PHE A 311 2.25 5.29 -17.41
C PHE A 311 0.76 5.54 -17.24
N LEU A 312 -0.05 4.61 -17.75
CA LEU A 312 -1.49 4.50 -17.52
C LEU A 312 -1.77 3.72 -16.23
N ALA A 313 -0.95 2.70 -15.95
CA ALA A 313 -0.93 1.97 -14.69
C ALA A 313 0.48 1.46 -14.40
N ALA A 314 0.94 1.50 -13.15
CA ALA A 314 2.27 1.02 -12.76
C ALA A 314 2.35 0.69 -11.27
N GLY A 315 3.21 -0.28 -10.93
CA GLY A 315 3.45 -0.69 -9.56
C GLY A 315 4.54 -1.76 -9.44
N THR A 316 4.62 -2.37 -8.26
CA THR A 316 5.62 -3.39 -7.94
C THR A 316 4.98 -4.57 -7.24
N VAL A 317 5.29 -5.79 -7.68
CA VAL A 317 4.87 -7.02 -7.02
C VAL A 317 5.91 -7.48 -6.00
N PHE A 318 5.48 -7.75 -4.77
CA PHE A 318 6.30 -8.12 -3.63
C PHE A 318 6.00 -9.52 -3.11
N GLY A 319 6.95 -10.07 -2.33
CA GLY A 319 6.79 -11.35 -1.66
C GLY A 319 6.03 -11.23 -0.35
N THR A 320 6.10 -10.07 0.30
CA THR A 320 5.35 -9.77 1.53
C THR A 320 4.58 -8.46 1.39
N ALA A 321 3.50 -8.30 2.17
CA ALA A 321 2.64 -7.12 2.09
C ALA A 321 3.30 -5.87 2.66
N HIS A 322 4.41 -6.03 3.37
CA HIS A 322 5.03 -4.97 4.15
C HIS A 322 6.49 -4.75 3.75
N ASP A 323 6.91 -5.17 2.55
CA ASP A 323 8.23 -4.82 2.04
C ASP A 323 8.37 -3.28 1.93
N PRO A 324 9.45 -2.66 2.45
CA PRO A 324 9.62 -1.21 2.42
C PRO A 324 9.86 -0.69 1.00
N ASP A 325 9.77 0.62 0.81
CA ASP A 325 10.16 1.25 -0.46
C ASP A 325 11.63 0.93 -0.77
N ASP A 326 11.95 0.92 -2.07
CA ASP A 326 13.24 0.54 -2.62
C ASP A 326 13.66 -0.93 -2.38
N CYS A 327 12.85 -1.77 -1.72
CA CYS A 327 13.11 -3.21 -1.70
C CYS A 327 12.80 -3.86 -3.05
N ASP A 328 13.73 -4.61 -3.65
CA ASP A 328 13.45 -5.38 -4.87
C ASP A 328 12.26 -6.31 -4.61
N GLY A 329 11.24 -6.27 -5.46
CA GLY A 329 10.11 -7.18 -5.43
C GLY A 329 10.41 -8.58 -5.97
N VAL A 330 9.36 -9.34 -6.28
CA VAL A 330 9.48 -10.72 -6.78
C VAL A 330 10.16 -10.74 -8.14
N ARG A 331 11.21 -11.58 -8.26
CA ARG A 331 12.08 -11.62 -9.44
C ARG A 331 11.48 -12.49 -10.54
N GLY A 332 10.74 -11.86 -11.45
CA GLY A 332 10.17 -12.55 -12.61
C GLY A 332 9.22 -13.70 -12.23
N GLY A 333 8.75 -14.45 -13.23
CA GLY A 333 7.80 -15.55 -13.02
C GLY A 333 6.38 -15.11 -12.66
N VAL A 334 6.16 -13.80 -12.42
CA VAL A 334 4.86 -13.23 -12.10
C VAL A 334 4.36 -12.34 -13.23
N THR A 335 3.08 -12.48 -13.57
CA THR A 335 2.38 -11.66 -14.56
C THR A 335 1.26 -10.89 -13.89
N VAL A 336 1.22 -9.57 -14.08
CA VAL A 336 0.09 -8.73 -13.69
C VAL A 336 -0.82 -8.57 -14.89
N GLU A 337 -2.08 -8.91 -14.71
CA GLU A 337 -3.15 -8.75 -15.70
C GLU A 337 -4.07 -7.63 -15.23
N ILE A 338 -4.16 -6.56 -16.03
CA ILE A 338 -5.03 -5.41 -15.75
C ILE A 338 -6.13 -5.40 -16.81
N THR A 339 -7.39 -5.42 -16.37
CA THR A 339 -8.56 -5.41 -17.26
C THR A 339 -9.30 -4.11 -17.07
N ASP A 340 -9.39 -3.31 -18.13
CA ASP A 340 -10.04 -2.01 -18.08
C ASP A 340 -11.58 -2.10 -18.19
N ALA A 341 -12.28 -0.98 -18.06
CA ALA A 341 -13.74 -0.93 -18.02
C ALA A 341 -14.43 -1.40 -19.32
N VAL A 342 -13.72 -1.44 -20.45
CA VAL A 342 -14.27 -1.96 -21.72
C VAL A 342 -13.82 -3.39 -22.01
N GLY A 343 -13.14 -4.03 -21.05
CA GLY A 343 -12.67 -5.41 -21.15
C GLY A 343 -11.34 -5.57 -21.88
N ARG A 344 -10.57 -4.49 -22.12
CA ARG A 344 -9.21 -4.59 -22.68
C ARG A 344 -8.26 -5.12 -21.60
N VAL A 345 -7.51 -6.16 -21.94
CA VAL A 345 -6.61 -6.86 -21.02
C VAL A 345 -5.14 -6.53 -21.30
N TYR A 346 -4.46 -5.95 -20.32
CA TYR A 346 -3.04 -5.60 -20.36
C TYR A 346 -2.26 -6.59 -19.49
N ARG A 347 -1.51 -7.50 -20.12
CA ARG A 347 -0.62 -8.44 -19.42
C ARG A 347 0.79 -7.87 -19.36
N ARG A 348 1.35 -7.75 -18.15
CA ARG A 348 2.69 -7.22 -17.90
C ARG A 348 3.46 -8.17 -17.01
N LYS A 349 4.64 -8.61 -17.48
CA LYS A 349 5.55 -9.40 -16.66
C LYS A 349 6.26 -8.47 -15.69
N ALA A 350 6.31 -8.86 -14.42
CA ALA A 350 7.14 -8.18 -13.45
C ALA A 350 8.62 -8.34 -13.85
N ASN A 351 9.40 -7.27 -13.76
CA ASN A 351 10.82 -7.30 -14.09
C ASN A 351 11.67 -7.86 -12.93
N LYS A 352 12.99 -7.67 -12.99
CA LYS A 352 13.93 -8.22 -11.99
C LYS A 352 13.80 -7.59 -10.59
N ALA A 353 13.10 -6.46 -10.47
CA ALA A 353 12.82 -5.79 -9.22
C ALA A 353 11.32 -5.82 -8.87
N GLY A 354 10.52 -6.66 -9.55
CA GLY A 354 9.08 -6.76 -9.31
C GLY A 354 8.23 -5.69 -10.01
N ASN A 355 8.85 -4.69 -10.65
CA ASN A 355 8.12 -3.59 -11.28
C ASN A 355 7.36 -4.03 -12.54
N PHE A 356 6.19 -3.46 -12.73
CA PHE A 356 5.36 -3.61 -13.93
C PHE A 356 4.71 -2.28 -14.30
N TYR A 357 4.43 -2.10 -15.58
CA TYR A 357 3.83 -0.86 -16.08
C TYR A 357 3.10 -1.04 -17.40
N VAL A 358 2.04 -0.25 -17.58
CA VAL A 358 1.32 -0.03 -18.83
C VAL A 358 1.66 1.38 -19.28
N GLU A 359 2.47 1.51 -20.32
CA GLU A 359 2.82 2.81 -20.91
C GLU A 359 1.64 3.40 -21.69
N ALA A 360 1.60 4.72 -21.79
CA ALA A 360 0.67 5.44 -22.65
C ALA A 360 1.03 5.23 -24.14
N ALA A 361 0.58 4.11 -24.71
CA ALA A 361 0.53 3.88 -26.16
C ALA A 361 -0.93 3.95 -26.63
N GLY A 362 -1.15 4.30 -27.91
CA GLY A 362 -2.40 4.87 -28.47
C GLY A 362 -3.71 4.10 -28.36
N ASP A 363 -3.77 3.02 -27.57
CA ASP A 363 -4.91 2.10 -27.44
C ASP A 363 -5.88 2.51 -26.30
N GLY A 364 -5.57 3.60 -25.59
CA GLY A 364 -6.37 4.11 -24.47
C GLY A 364 -6.31 3.21 -23.22
N PHE A 365 -6.89 3.68 -22.11
CA PHE A 365 -7.07 2.92 -20.86
C PHE A 365 -8.32 3.47 -20.15
N THR A 366 -9.35 2.64 -19.99
CA THR A 366 -10.63 3.10 -19.46
C THR A 366 -10.82 2.66 -18.01
N VAL A 367 -11.00 3.61 -17.11
CA VAL A 367 -11.32 3.34 -15.69
C VAL A 367 -12.84 3.17 -15.48
N PRO A 368 -13.29 2.44 -14.45
CA PRO A 368 -12.47 1.71 -13.48
C PRO A 368 -11.92 0.40 -14.05
N TYR A 369 -10.77 -0.05 -13.55
CA TYR A 369 -10.13 -1.29 -13.98
C TYR A 369 -10.07 -2.31 -12.84
N THR A 370 -10.00 -3.60 -13.17
CA THR A 370 -9.64 -4.67 -12.23
C THR A 370 -8.24 -5.18 -12.55
N ALA A 371 -7.60 -5.83 -11.58
CA ALA A 371 -6.27 -6.37 -11.74
C ALA A 371 -6.14 -7.70 -11.01
N ARG A 372 -5.26 -8.56 -11.51
CA ARG A 372 -4.80 -9.74 -10.79
C ARG A 372 -3.32 -9.98 -11.03
N VAL A 373 -2.70 -10.62 -10.06
CA VAL A 373 -1.34 -11.12 -10.12
C VAL A 373 -1.40 -12.62 -10.36
N ILE A 374 -0.61 -13.15 -11.28
CA ILE A 374 -0.59 -14.56 -11.67
C ILE A 374 0.84 -15.08 -11.49
N GLY A 375 1.00 -16.12 -10.66
CA GLY A 375 2.26 -16.79 -10.37
C GLY A 375 2.69 -17.73 -11.50
N ALA A 376 3.90 -18.25 -11.40
CA ALA A 376 4.47 -19.16 -12.40
C ALA A 376 3.76 -20.52 -12.46
N ASP A 377 3.14 -20.92 -11.35
CA ASP A 377 2.33 -22.12 -11.15
C ASP A 377 0.86 -21.93 -11.60
N GLY A 378 0.48 -20.73 -12.02
CA GLY A 378 -0.90 -20.39 -12.38
C GLY A 378 -1.78 -20.00 -11.19
N ALA A 379 -1.23 -19.96 -9.96
CA ALA A 379 -1.92 -19.35 -8.83
C ALA A 379 -2.19 -17.87 -9.12
N SER A 380 -3.25 -17.32 -8.53
CA SER A 380 -3.68 -15.97 -8.84
C SER A 380 -4.25 -15.24 -7.62
N ARG A 381 -3.93 -13.95 -7.52
CA ARG A 381 -4.41 -13.04 -6.48
C ARG A 381 -5.09 -11.84 -7.12
N TRP A 382 -6.34 -11.60 -6.74
CA TRP A 382 -7.18 -10.58 -7.34
C TRP A 382 -7.16 -9.28 -6.53
N MET A 383 -7.20 -8.17 -7.24
CA MET A 383 -7.46 -6.86 -6.65
C MET A 383 -8.92 -6.81 -6.21
N ASN A 384 -9.13 -6.46 -4.94
CA ASN A 384 -10.45 -6.41 -4.37
C ASN A 384 -11.17 -5.12 -4.80
N GLY A 385 -11.97 -5.21 -5.86
CA GLY A 385 -12.74 -4.10 -6.41
C GLY A 385 -12.04 -3.35 -7.54
N ALA A 386 -12.84 -2.62 -8.32
CA ALA A 386 -12.34 -1.86 -9.46
C ALA A 386 -11.73 -0.52 -9.01
N GLN A 387 -10.62 -0.11 -9.62
CA GLN A 387 -9.84 1.06 -9.23
C GLN A 387 -9.78 2.11 -10.33
N TYR A 388 -9.56 3.37 -9.92
CA TYR A 388 -9.52 4.54 -10.81
C TYR A 388 -8.11 5.15 -10.94
N SER A 389 -7.24 4.94 -9.96
CA SER A 389 -5.85 5.38 -10.01
C SER A 389 -4.98 4.30 -10.63
N GLY A 390 -4.21 4.63 -11.66
CA GLY A 390 -3.19 3.73 -12.21
C GLY A 390 -1.92 3.62 -11.36
N ASP A 391 -1.75 4.46 -10.34
CA ASP A 391 -0.56 4.45 -9.51
C ASP A 391 -0.72 3.42 -8.39
N CYS A 392 -0.46 2.14 -8.67
CA CYS A 392 -0.79 1.04 -7.76
C CYS A 392 -0.13 1.24 -6.39
N ASN A 393 1.13 1.69 -6.38
CA ASN A 393 1.91 1.90 -5.15
C ASN A 393 1.42 3.10 -4.32
N SER A 394 0.47 3.91 -4.82
CA SER A 394 -0.18 4.96 -4.01
C SER A 394 -1.16 4.39 -2.97
N CYS A 395 -1.75 3.23 -3.24
CA CYS A 395 -2.57 2.48 -2.29
C CYS A 395 -1.78 1.31 -1.70
N HIS A 396 -1.03 0.60 -2.55
CA HIS A 396 -0.24 -0.57 -2.17
C HIS A 396 1.14 -0.19 -1.61
N THR A 397 1.14 0.54 -0.50
CA THR A 397 2.36 0.90 0.25
C THR A 397 2.79 -0.23 1.20
N ALA A 398 3.95 -0.09 1.84
CA ALA A 398 4.39 -1.02 2.89
C ALA A 398 3.42 -1.07 4.08
N TYR A 399 2.58 -0.05 4.27
CA TYR A 399 1.58 0.01 5.34
C TYR A 399 0.17 -0.32 4.86
N GLY A 400 -0.05 -0.28 3.55
CA GLY A 400 -1.40 -0.27 2.97
C GLY A 400 -2.10 1.06 3.19
N LEU A 401 -2.70 1.61 2.14
CA LEU A 401 -3.50 2.83 2.18
C LEU A 401 -4.76 2.63 1.33
N ASN A 402 -5.79 3.45 1.59
CA ASN A 402 -7.05 3.43 0.83
C ASN A 402 -7.68 2.03 0.73
N ASP A 403 -7.77 1.35 1.89
CA ASP A 403 -8.27 -0.02 2.05
C ASP A 403 -7.41 -1.12 1.39
N ALA A 404 -6.28 -0.77 0.77
CA ALA A 404 -5.30 -1.78 0.38
C ALA A 404 -4.61 -2.34 1.64
N PRO A 405 -4.49 -3.67 1.76
CA PRO A 405 -3.90 -4.33 2.93
C PRO A 405 -2.37 -4.22 3.04
N GLY A 406 -1.71 -3.61 2.05
CA GLY A 406 -0.25 -3.57 1.90
C GLY A 406 0.15 -3.59 0.44
N ARG A 407 1.38 -4.05 0.15
CA ARG A 407 1.93 -4.21 -1.19
C ARG A 407 1.07 -5.07 -2.12
N VAL A 408 1.26 -4.89 -3.42
CA VAL A 408 0.76 -5.84 -4.42
C VAL A 408 1.53 -7.14 -4.24
N LEU A 409 0.84 -8.18 -3.78
CA LEU A 409 1.47 -9.46 -3.45
C LEU A 409 1.49 -10.42 -4.63
N ALA A 410 2.57 -11.20 -4.72
CA ALA A 410 2.52 -12.45 -5.46
C ALA A 410 1.44 -13.38 -4.87
N PRO A 411 0.85 -14.28 -5.68
CA PRO A 411 -0.22 -15.17 -5.25
C PRO A 411 0.19 -16.04 -4.08
#